data_AF-X6MXP5-F1
#
_entry.id   AF-X6MXP5-F1
#
_cell.length_a   1.000
_cell.length_b   1.000
_cell.length_c   1.000
_cell.angle_alpha   90.00
_cell.angle_beta   90.00
_cell.angle_gamma   90.00
#
_symmetry.space_group_name_H-M   'P 1'
#
loop_
_entity.id
_entity.type
_entity.pdbx_description
1 polymer ?
#
loop_
_entity_poly.entity_id
_entity_poly.type
_entity_poly.pdbx_seq_one_letter_code
_entity_poly.pdbx_strand_id
1 'polypeptide(L)'
;MGEVLMYEGQEYVMCWNPPMSLSPGYDSYYGLFNLKKGDPIYAWVDTLWRSIYADYNGTVNYKGVDVFKYLVQLHPQFDNIDIDPSNAQYYQYGPSGVINLTSCEGIPVFMSMPMFLGSDYAVNNTKMGLRNPIWDQDAPFLDVEPISGELLMLSIVYLFFIFYFLYVQFSCFLLNKRGNIQCQQIVATQLAIAQSSYPCSGRNQRNQRAKLGSK
;
A
#
# COMPACT_ATOMS: atom_id res chain seq x y z
N MET A 1 9.27 19.47 21.79
CA MET A 1 10.66 19.12 21.39
C MET A 1 10.56 17.79 20.64
N GLY A 2 11.25 17.62 19.51
CA GLY A 2 11.15 16.40 18.69
C GLY A 2 10.02 16.39 17.63
N GLU A 3 9.17 17.43 17.61
CA GLU A 3 8.16 17.60 16.56
C GLU A 3 8.80 18.04 15.25
N VAL A 4 8.34 17.44 14.15
CA VAL A 4 8.78 17.79 12.80
C VAL A 4 8.02 19.00 12.31
N LEU A 5 8.73 20.12 12.16
CA LEU A 5 8.18 21.35 11.61
C LEU A 5 8.37 21.45 10.10
N MET A 6 9.43 20.84 9.57
CA MET A 6 9.77 20.88 8.15
C MET A 6 10.42 19.57 7.72
N TYR A 7 10.12 19.14 6.50
CA TYR A 7 10.76 18.01 5.83
C TYR A 7 11.12 18.43 4.42
N GLU A 8 12.36 18.17 3.99
CA GLU A 8 12.90 18.62 2.69
C GLU A 8 12.72 20.14 2.42
N GLY A 9 12.75 20.94 3.48
CA GLY A 9 12.57 22.41 3.39
C GLY A 9 11.11 22.85 3.15
N GLN A 10 10.14 21.96 3.29
CA GLN A 10 8.71 22.26 3.19
C GLN A 10 8.02 22.01 4.54
N GLU A 11 7.03 22.85 4.88
CA GLU A 11 6.14 22.68 6.05
C GLU A 11 4.94 21.76 5.75
N TYR A 12 4.75 21.42 4.48
CA TYR A 12 3.66 20.58 3.99
C TYR A 12 4.16 19.53 3.01
N VAL A 13 3.52 18.37 3.05
CA VAL A 13 3.74 17.31 2.08
C VAL A 13 2.88 17.58 0.85
N MET A 14 3.52 17.99 -0.24
CA MET A 14 2.83 18.41 -1.46
C MET A 14 2.36 17.26 -2.35
N CYS A 15 2.83 16.02 -2.14
CA CYS A 15 2.39 14.87 -2.93
C CYS A 15 0.96 14.39 -2.60
N TRP A 16 0.39 14.84 -1.48
CA TRP A 16 -1.00 14.56 -1.09
C TRP A 16 -1.95 15.67 -1.52
N ASN A 17 -3.24 15.36 -1.61
CA ASN A 17 -4.26 16.32 -2.03
C ASN A 17 -5.52 16.29 -1.15
N PRO A 18 -5.75 17.27 -0.27
CA PRO A 18 -4.95 18.49 -0.08
C PRO A 18 -3.56 18.20 0.53
N PRO A 19 -2.59 19.14 0.41
CA PRO A 19 -1.30 18.99 1.07
C PRO A 19 -1.45 18.72 2.57
N MET A 20 -0.66 17.78 3.09
CA MET A 20 -0.72 17.37 4.50
C MET A 20 0.26 18.20 5.35
N SER A 21 -0.16 18.64 6.54
CA SER A 21 0.74 19.22 7.54
C SER A 21 1.55 18.15 8.26
N LEU A 22 2.80 18.45 8.61
CA LEU A 22 3.64 17.51 9.37
C LEU A 22 3.27 17.42 10.86
N SER A 23 2.68 18.49 11.41
CA SER A 23 2.23 18.57 12.79
C SER A 23 0.81 17.98 13.00
N PRO A 24 0.55 17.29 14.13
CA PRO A 24 1.51 16.82 15.11
C PRO A 24 2.20 15.56 14.61
N GLY A 25 3.53 15.53 14.60
CA GLY A 25 4.30 14.36 14.18
C GLY A 25 5.70 14.46 14.76
N TYR A 26 6.10 13.45 15.54
CA TYR A 26 7.44 13.39 16.14
C TYR A 26 8.40 12.60 15.25
N ASP A 27 9.62 13.12 15.05
CA ASP A 27 10.66 12.43 14.29
C ASP A 27 11.17 11.24 15.09
N SER A 28 11.14 10.05 14.49
CA SER A 28 11.77 8.85 15.04
C SER A 28 11.37 8.58 16.50
N TYR A 29 10.16 8.99 16.88
CA TYR A 29 9.57 8.88 18.22
C TYR A 29 10.37 9.59 19.33
N TYR A 30 11.27 10.51 18.98
CA TYR A 30 11.99 11.32 19.95
C TYR A 30 11.13 12.47 20.47
N GLY A 31 11.35 12.84 21.74
CA GLY A 31 10.72 14.03 22.33
C GLY A 31 9.37 13.80 23.00
N LEU A 32 9.01 12.54 23.25
CA LEU A 32 7.77 12.12 23.89
C LEU A 32 7.84 12.24 25.42
N PHE A 33 8.00 13.44 25.96
CA PHE A 33 8.16 13.64 27.42
C PHE A 33 6.83 13.69 28.16
N ASN A 34 6.80 13.16 29.39
CA ASN A 34 5.63 13.19 30.28
C ASN A 34 4.34 12.66 29.62
N LEU A 35 4.43 11.48 29.01
CA LEU A 35 3.29 10.83 28.38
C LEU A 35 2.20 10.53 29.41
N LYS A 36 0.96 10.90 29.08
CA LYS A 36 -0.20 10.50 29.86
C LYS A 36 -0.76 9.21 29.31
N LYS A 37 -1.26 8.39 30.22
CA LYS A 37 -1.94 7.14 29.88
C LYS A 37 -3.18 7.44 29.03
N GLY A 38 -3.22 6.88 27.82
CA GLY A 38 -4.34 7.02 26.89
C GLY A 38 -4.15 8.08 25.80
N ASP A 39 -3.12 8.94 25.89
CA ASP A 39 -2.84 9.92 24.83
C ASP A 39 -2.21 9.21 23.62
N PRO A 40 -2.74 9.39 22.40
CA PRO A 40 -2.15 8.80 21.20
C PRO A 40 -0.82 9.47 20.86
N ILE A 41 0.11 8.70 20.31
CA ILE A 41 1.40 9.21 19.83
C ILE A 41 1.33 9.36 18.32
N TYR A 42 1.66 10.54 17.81
CA TYR A 42 1.82 10.78 16.38
C TYR A 42 3.29 10.76 15.98
N ALA A 43 3.65 9.97 14.99
CA ALA A 43 5.02 9.85 14.52
C ALA A 43 5.09 10.16 13.04
N TRP A 44 6.04 11.01 12.67
CA TRP A 44 6.37 11.26 11.28
C TRP A 44 7.15 10.05 10.73
N VAL A 45 6.65 9.46 9.63
CA VAL A 45 7.32 8.36 8.95
C VAL A 45 7.68 8.82 7.55
N ASP A 46 8.97 9.08 7.35
CA ASP A 46 9.56 9.52 6.09
C ASP A 46 9.23 8.58 4.93
N THR A 47 9.33 7.26 5.13
CA THR A 47 9.04 6.25 4.10
C THR A 47 7.57 6.23 3.68
N LEU A 48 6.67 6.72 4.53
CA LEU A 48 5.23 6.79 4.24
C LEU A 48 4.80 8.17 3.74
N TRP A 49 5.70 9.16 3.75
CA TRP A 49 5.41 10.56 3.44
C TRP A 49 4.24 11.13 4.27
N ARG A 50 3.95 10.56 5.45
CA ARG A 50 2.85 11.00 6.31
C ARG A 50 3.08 10.63 7.77
N SER A 51 2.43 11.36 8.66
CA SER A 51 2.35 11.01 10.08
C SER A 51 1.39 9.84 10.29
N ILE A 52 1.79 8.88 11.12
CA ILE A 52 0.94 7.80 11.63
C ILE A 52 0.76 7.97 13.13
N TYR A 53 -0.34 7.47 13.68
CA TYR A 53 -0.55 7.43 15.11
C TYR A 53 -0.60 6.00 15.67
N ALA A 54 -0.19 5.90 16.93
CA ALA A 54 -0.27 4.69 17.72
C ALA A 54 -1.04 4.97 19.01
N ASP A 55 -1.93 4.04 19.35
CA ASP A 55 -2.77 4.15 20.54
C ASP A 55 -2.21 3.33 21.69
N TYR A 56 -2.46 3.83 22.90
CA TYR A 56 -2.09 3.15 24.12
C TYR A 56 -2.85 1.82 24.24
N ASN A 57 -2.12 0.71 24.32
CA ASN A 57 -2.68 -0.62 24.49
C ASN A 57 -2.55 -1.12 25.93
N GLY A 58 -1.47 -0.78 26.64
CA GLY A 58 -1.26 -1.31 27.98
C GLY A 58 0.04 -0.85 28.65
N THR A 59 0.24 -1.26 29.90
CA THR A 59 1.51 -1.07 30.61
C THR A 59 2.21 -2.42 30.69
N VAL A 60 3.49 -2.45 30.35
CA VAL A 60 4.33 -3.64 30.42
C VAL A 60 5.52 -3.33 31.32
N ASN A 61 5.92 -4.27 32.17
CA ASN A 61 7.16 -4.12 32.93
C ASN A 61 8.33 -4.69 32.13
N TYR A 62 9.26 -3.83 31.72
CA TYR A 62 10.47 -4.23 31.03
C TYR A 62 11.67 -4.07 31.97
N LYS A 63 12.22 -5.20 32.44
CA LYS A 63 13.39 -5.24 33.32
C LYS A 63 13.26 -4.36 34.58
N GLY A 64 12.06 -4.27 35.16
CA GLY A 64 11.80 -3.46 36.36
C GLY A 64 11.36 -2.02 36.08
N VAL A 65 11.29 -1.60 34.82
CA VAL A 65 10.76 -0.29 34.41
C VAL A 65 9.36 -0.47 33.80
N ASP A 66 8.39 0.29 34.30
CA ASP A 66 7.04 0.29 33.73
C ASP A 66 7.01 1.17 32.49
N VAL A 67 6.72 0.54 31.35
CA VAL A 67 6.62 1.19 30.04
C VAL A 67 5.20 1.14 29.51
N PHE A 68 4.83 2.15 28.74
CA PHE A 68 3.57 2.19 28.01
C PHE A 68 3.77 1.55 26.64
N LYS A 69 2.97 0.51 26.38
CA LYS A 69 2.91 -0.17 25.10
C LYS A 69 1.89 0.52 24.21
N TYR A 70 2.35 0.98 23.07
CA TYR A 70 1.57 1.59 22.01
C TYR A 70 1.51 0.65 20.81
N LEU A 71 0.32 0.51 20.21
CA LEU A 71 0.10 -0.24 18.98
C LEU A 71 -0.28 0.72 17.87
N VAL A 72 0.36 0.59 16.71
CA VAL A 72 -0.03 1.37 15.53
C VAL A 72 -1.42 0.89 15.10
N GLN A 73 -2.34 1.84 14.97
CA GLN A 73 -3.71 1.52 14.57
C GLN A 73 -3.82 1.40 13.06
N LEU A 74 -4.42 0.31 12.60
CA LEU A 74 -4.78 0.14 11.19
C LEU A 74 -5.98 0.99 10.82
N HIS A 75 -7.04 0.94 11.64
CA HIS A 75 -8.23 1.74 11.44
C HIS A 75 -8.14 3.09 12.20
N PRO A 76 -8.56 4.21 11.58
CA PRO A 76 -8.86 4.40 10.15
C PRO A 76 -7.66 4.59 9.20
N GLN A 77 -6.42 4.67 9.68
CA GLN A 77 -5.27 5.16 8.91
C GLN A 77 -4.96 4.42 7.59
N PHE A 78 -5.29 3.14 7.50
CA PHE A 78 -5.02 2.25 6.36
C PHE A 78 -6.29 1.83 5.62
N ASP A 79 -7.43 2.43 5.95
CA ASP A 79 -8.70 2.03 5.39
C ASP A 79 -8.98 2.69 4.05
N ASN A 80 -9.68 1.97 3.17
CA ASN A 80 -10.22 2.55 1.95
C ASN A 80 -11.16 3.73 2.27
N ILE A 81 -11.26 4.66 1.33
CA ILE A 81 -12.14 5.83 1.30
C ILE A 81 -13.61 5.48 1.54
N ASP A 82 -14.05 4.30 1.10
CA ASP A 82 -15.42 3.83 1.34
C ASP A 82 -15.71 3.63 2.85
N ILE A 83 -14.69 3.36 3.66
CA ILE A 83 -14.79 3.21 5.11
C ILE A 83 -14.44 4.51 5.82
N ASP A 84 -13.31 5.14 5.47
CA ASP A 84 -12.95 6.48 5.96
C ASP A 84 -12.69 7.46 4.79
N PRO A 85 -13.66 8.35 4.49
CA PRO A 85 -13.51 9.35 3.43
C PRO A 85 -12.32 10.30 3.59
N SER A 86 -11.77 10.44 4.80
CA SER A 86 -10.59 11.28 5.04
C SER A 86 -9.34 10.79 4.29
N ASN A 87 -9.27 9.48 4.04
CA ASN A 87 -8.16 8.86 3.32
C ASN A 87 -8.14 9.18 1.81
N ALA A 88 -9.13 9.92 1.32
CA ALA A 88 -9.12 10.46 -0.04
C ALA A 88 -7.91 11.39 -0.26
N GLN A 89 -7.46 12.06 0.81
CA GLN A 89 -6.26 12.87 0.79
C GLN A 89 -5.01 12.10 0.35
N TYR A 90 -4.95 10.81 0.70
CA TYR A 90 -3.84 9.91 0.45
C TYR A 90 -4.05 8.99 -0.76
N TYR A 91 -5.04 9.28 -1.61
CA TYR A 91 -5.39 8.48 -2.79
C TYR A 91 -5.64 6.98 -2.47
N GLN A 92 -6.21 6.67 -1.31
CA GLN A 92 -6.52 5.29 -0.88
C GLN A 92 -7.83 4.78 -1.49
N TYR A 93 -7.93 4.74 -2.82
CA TYR A 93 -9.05 4.16 -3.56
C TYR A 93 -8.95 2.64 -3.75
N GLY A 94 -7.88 2.04 -3.22
CA GLY A 94 -7.61 0.61 -3.32
C GLY A 94 -8.18 -0.18 -2.15
N PRO A 95 -7.84 -1.47 -2.04
CA PRO A 95 -8.24 -2.30 -0.91
C PRO A 95 -7.67 -1.79 0.41
N SER A 96 -8.38 -2.03 1.51
CA SER A 96 -7.95 -1.61 2.84
C SER A 96 -6.70 -2.35 3.29
N GLY A 97 -5.94 -1.74 4.21
CA GLY A 97 -4.70 -2.26 4.76
C GLY A 97 -3.47 -2.07 3.85
N VAL A 98 -3.60 -1.33 2.74
CA VAL A 98 -2.51 -1.01 1.82
C VAL A 98 -2.46 0.49 1.56
N ILE A 99 -1.30 1.09 1.79
CA ILE A 99 -1.02 2.50 1.50
C ILE A 99 -0.51 2.62 0.07
N ASN A 100 -1.09 3.55 -0.68
CA ASN A 100 -0.64 3.92 -2.00
C ASN A 100 0.39 5.06 -1.91
N LEU A 101 1.64 4.80 -2.28
CA LEU A 101 2.72 5.81 -2.27
C LEU A 101 3.05 6.33 -3.67
N THR A 102 2.27 5.95 -4.68
CA THR A 102 2.54 6.28 -6.09
C THR A 102 2.67 7.78 -6.33
N SER A 103 1.90 8.61 -5.62
CA SER A 103 1.95 10.07 -5.77
C SER A 103 3.28 10.67 -5.30
N CYS A 104 3.85 10.12 -4.22
CA CYS A 104 5.07 10.64 -3.62
C CYS A 104 6.34 10.03 -4.25
N GLU A 105 6.32 8.73 -4.56
CA GLU A 105 7.47 8.01 -5.13
C GLU A 105 7.56 8.12 -6.66
N GLY A 106 6.46 8.50 -7.34
CA GLY A 106 6.40 8.60 -8.82
C GLY A 106 6.39 7.26 -9.56
N ILE A 107 6.44 6.14 -8.83
CA ILE A 107 6.36 4.76 -9.32
C ILE A 107 5.27 4.00 -8.54
N PRO A 108 4.65 2.93 -9.10
CA PRO A 108 3.54 2.20 -8.47
C PRO A 108 3.99 1.37 -7.26
N VAL A 109 4.24 2.07 -6.16
CA VAL A 109 4.71 1.56 -4.88
C VAL A 109 3.55 1.52 -3.90
N PHE A 110 3.43 0.37 -3.24
CA PHE A 110 2.42 0.13 -2.23
C PHE A 110 3.06 -0.47 -0.99
N MET A 111 2.53 -0.11 0.16
CA MET A 111 3.06 -0.54 1.44
C MET A 111 1.95 -1.13 2.30
N SER A 112 2.19 -2.28 2.91
CA SER A 112 1.25 -2.90 3.84
C SER A 112 1.96 -3.27 5.14
N MET A 113 1.16 -3.62 6.14
CA MET A 113 1.69 -4.33 7.31
C MET A 113 2.23 -5.71 6.93
N PRO A 114 3.08 -6.32 7.78
CA PRO A 114 3.63 -7.65 7.54
C PRO A 114 2.52 -8.67 7.32
N MET A 115 2.76 -9.61 6.41
CA MET A 115 1.79 -10.66 6.10
C MET A 115 0.40 -10.14 5.72
N PHE A 116 0.30 -8.89 5.22
CA PHE A 116 -0.96 -8.22 4.93
C PHE A 116 -1.90 -8.13 6.16
N LEU A 117 -1.34 -7.98 7.36
CA LEU A 117 -2.11 -7.83 8.59
C LEU A 117 -3.12 -6.67 8.45
N GLY A 118 -4.40 -6.96 8.69
CA GLY A 118 -5.48 -5.98 8.58
C GLY A 118 -5.81 -5.53 7.16
N SER A 119 -5.30 -6.21 6.13
CA SER A 119 -5.60 -5.91 4.73
C SER A 119 -6.55 -6.93 4.12
N ASP A 120 -7.36 -6.47 3.16
CA ASP A 120 -8.20 -7.31 2.31
C ASP A 120 -7.38 -8.35 1.52
N TYR A 121 -6.08 -8.11 1.31
CA TYR A 121 -5.18 -9.05 0.63
C TYR A 121 -4.79 -10.26 1.48
N ALA A 122 -5.02 -10.25 2.80
CA ALA A 122 -4.69 -11.36 3.69
C ALA A 122 -5.32 -12.70 3.23
N VAL A 123 -6.50 -12.65 2.60
CA VAL A 123 -7.19 -13.84 2.06
C VAL A 123 -6.42 -14.55 0.96
N ASN A 124 -5.51 -13.84 0.27
CA ASN A 124 -4.68 -14.39 -0.78
C ASN A 124 -3.31 -14.85 -0.28
N ASN A 125 -3.00 -14.73 1.02
CA ASN A 125 -1.70 -15.12 1.57
C ASN A 125 -1.33 -16.56 1.22
N THR A 126 -2.26 -17.50 1.37
CA THR A 126 -2.03 -18.91 1.03
C THR A 126 -1.65 -19.10 -0.45
N LYS A 127 -2.22 -18.30 -1.37
CA LYS A 127 -1.87 -18.35 -2.80
C LYS A 127 -0.50 -17.75 -3.08
N MET A 128 -0.06 -16.81 -2.25
CA MET A 128 1.26 -16.17 -2.31
C MET A 128 2.34 -16.96 -1.56
N GLY A 129 2.01 -18.12 -0.97
CA GLY A 129 2.94 -18.90 -0.13
C GLY A 129 3.27 -18.22 1.21
N LEU A 130 2.45 -17.26 1.62
CA LEU A 130 2.57 -16.50 2.85
C LEU A 130 1.75 -17.17 3.97
N ARG A 131 2.24 -17.14 5.22
CA ARG A 131 1.43 -17.54 6.38
C ARG A 131 0.29 -16.54 6.65
N ASN A 132 -0.67 -16.95 7.46
CA ASN A 132 -1.69 -16.03 7.95
C ASN A 132 -1.07 -15.01 8.94
N PRO A 133 -1.54 -13.76 8.93
CA PRO A 133 -1.04 -12.73 9.82
C PRO A 133 -1.48 -13.00 11.27
N ILE A 134 -0.60 -12.69 12.22
CA ILE A 134 -0.81 -12.87 13.67
C ILE A 134 -0.60 -11.52 14.35
N TRP A 135 -1.65 -10.95 14.91
CA TRP A 135 -1.62 -9.61 15.52
C TRP A 135 -0.49 -9.42 16.54
N ASP A 136 -0.31 -10.36 17.46
CA ASP A 136 0.70 -10.24 18.52
C ASP A 136 2.15 -10.27 18.02
N GLN A 137 2.40 -10.74 16.80
CA GLN A 137 3.75 -10.89 16.23
C GLN A 137 4.02 -9.91 15.10
N ASP A 138 3.00 -9.63 14.29
CA ASP A 138 3.11 -8.85 13.06
C ASP A 138 2.69 -7.39 13.24
N ALA A 139 1.93 -7.06 14.30
CA ALA A 139 1.54 -5.68 14.55
C ALA A 139 2.73 -4.87 15.05
N PRO A 140 3.01 -3.70 14.45
CA PRO A 140 4.06 -2.84 14.93
C PRO A 140 3.66 -2.21 16.27
N PHE A 141 4.62 -2.19 17.19
CA PHE A 141 4.43 -1.70 18.55
C PHE A 141 5.64 -0.92 19.05
N LEU A 142 5.38 -0.07 20.03
CA LEU A 142 6.35 0.81 20.67
C LEU A 142 6.19 0.72 22.17
N ASP A 143 7.27 0.41 22.88
CA ASP A 143 7.30 0.43 24.33
C ASP A 143 8.09 1.66 24.78
N VAL A 144 7.38 2.64 25.34
CA VAL A 144 7.91 3.96 25.69
C VAL A 144 7.90 4.14 27.20
N GLU A 145 8.99 4.65 27.77
CA GLU A 145 9.03 5.04 29.18
C GLU A 145 8.29 6.38 29.37
N PRO A 146 7.33 6.46 30.30
CA PRO A 146 6.38 7.57 30.35
C PRO A 146 6.99 8.92 30.78
N ILE A 147 8.07 8.95 31.56
CA ILE A 147 8.64 10.18 32.11
C ILE A 147 9.63 10.81 31.12
N SER A 148 10.65 10.03 30.77
CA SER A 148 11.75 10.38 29.87
C SER A 148 11.35 10.36 28.39
N GLY A 149 10.33 9.59 28.01
CA GLY A 149 9.96 9.42 26.61
C GLY A 149 10.90 8.53 25.82
N GLU A 150 11.80 7.81 26.49
CA GLU A 150 12.75 6.92 25.83
C GLU A 150 12.05 5.64 25.33
N LEU A 151 12.40 5.23 24.11
CA LEU A 151 11.98 3.95 23.56
C LEU A 151 12.85 2.82 24.12
N LEU A 152 12.25 1.85 24.80
CA LEU A 152 12.96 0.67 25.28
C LEU A 152 12.88 -0.50 24.30
N MET A 153 11.75 -0.63 23.62
CA MET A 153 11.55 -1.65 22.59
C MET A 153 10.72 -1.08 21.45
N LEU A 154 11.15 -1.40 20.23
CA LEU A 154 10.49 -0.99 19.00
C LEU A 154 10.44 -2.20 18.08
N SER A 155 9.26 -2.52 17.56
CA SER A 155 9.09 -3.47 16.48
C SER A 155 8.32 -2.78 15.36
N ILE A 156 9.01 -2.47 14.29
CA ILE A 156 8.43 -1.94 13.06
C ILE A 156 8.90 -2.83 11.94
N VAL A 157 7.94 -3.50 11.29
CA VAL A 157 8.18 -4.25 10.07
C VAL A 157 7.11 -3.80 9.10
N TYR A 158 7.52 -3.44 7.90
CA TYR A 158 6.61 -3.12 6.81
C TYR A 158 6.91 -4.03 5.63
N LEU A 159 5.88 -4.30 4.82
CA LEU A 159 6.02 -5.07 3.60
C LEU A 159 5.87 -4.12 2.42
N PHE A 160 6.94 -4.04 1.62
CA PHE A 160 7.04 -3.15 0.48
C PHE A 160 6.74 -3.91 -0.82
N PHE A 161 5.87 -3.36 -1.67
CA PHE A 161 5.52 -3.94 -2.95
C PHE A 161 5.74 -2.93 -4.07
N ILE A 162 6.45 -3.38 -5.10
CA ILE A 162 6.51 -2.69 -6.40
C ILE A 162 5.62 -3.48 -7.34
N PHE A 163 4.52 -2.88 -7.80
CA PHE A 163 3.76 -3.46 -8.90
C PHE A 163 4.48 -3.16 -10.20
N TYR A 164 5.18 -4.16 -10.74
CA TYR A 164 5.60 -4.12 -12.14
C TYR A 164 4.36 -4.29 -13.02
N PHE A 165 3.67 -3.17 -13.29
CA PHE A 165 2.81 -3.11 -14.47
C PHE A 165 3.73 -3.24 -15.68
N LEU A 166 3.79 -4.45 -16.25
CA LEU A 166 4.33 -4.67 -17.58
C LEU A 166 3.56 -3.77 -18.53
N TYR A 167 4.11 -2.59 -18.81
CA TYR A 167 3.72 -1.78 -19.94
C TYR A 167 3.88 -2.69 -21.16
N VAL A 168 2.76 -3.14 -21.73
CA VAL A 168 2.72 -3.63 -23.10
C VAL A 168 3.14 -2.43 -23.94
N GLN A 169 4.44 -2.36 -24.17
CA GLN A 169 5.10 -1.26 -24.83
C GLN A 169 4.40 -1.08 -26.17
N PHE A 170 3.88 0.13 -26.39
CA PHE A 170 3.41 0.67 -27.66
C PHE A 170 4.50 0.49 -28.73
N SER A 171 4.71 -0.74 -29.20
CA SER A 171 5.51 -1.07 -30.37
C SER A 171 4.62 -0.91 -31.61
N CYS A 172 4.07 0.29 -31.78
CA CYS A 172 3.44 0.72 -33.03
C CYS A 172 4.14 1.95 -33.63
N PHE A 173 5.31 2.34 -33.11
CA PHE A 173 6.11 3.43 -33.68
C PHE A 173 7.35 2.91 -34.41
N LEU A 174 7.13 2.16 -35.49
CA LEU A 174 8.01 2.23 -36.65
C LEU A 174 7.12 2.39 -37.89
N LEU A 175 7.08 3.62 -38.38
CA LEU A 175 6.56 3.99 -39.70
C LEU A 175 7.15 3.06 -40.77
N ASN A 176 6.37 2.10 -41.25
CA ASN A 176 6.67 1.42 -42.50
C ASN A 176 6.19 2.32 -43.66
N LYS A 177 7.08 2.62 -44.61
CA LYS A 177 6.86 3.50 -45.80
C LYS A 177 5.77 3.02 -46.78
N ARG A 178 4.85 2.14 -46.38
CA ARG A 178 3.83 1.55 -47.26
C ARG A 178 2.43 1.38 -46.64
N GLY A 179 2.07 2.17 -45.62
CA GLY A 179 0.66 2.47 -45.31
C GLY A 179 -0.29 1.28 -45.13
N ASN A 180 0.16 0.17 -44.52
CA ASN A 180 -0.71 -0.96 -44.18
C ASN A 180 -0.49 -1.37 -42.72
N ILE A 181 -1.55 -1.26 -41.92
CA ILE A 181 -1.56 -1.62 -40.49
C ILE A 181 -1.85 -3.12 -40.38
N GLN A 182 -0.89 -3.88 -39.85
CA GLN A 182 -1.07 -5.28 -39.44
C GLN A 182 -0.84 -5.34 -37.94
N CYS A 183 -1.92 -5.48 -37.15
CA CYS A 183 -1.84 -5.81 -35.74
C CYS A 183 -1.76 -7.33 -35.60
N GLN A 184 -0.60 -7.88 -35.24
CA GLN A 184 -0.51 -9.24 -34.71
C GLN A 184 -0.65 -9.17 -33.19
N GLN A 185 -1.66 -9.85 -32.64
CA GLN A 185 -1.74 -10.12 -31.20
C GLN A 185 -0.65 -11.13 -30.84
N ILE A 186 0.40 -10.67 -30.18
CA ILE A 186 1.32 -11.55 -29.44
C ILE A 186 0.76 -11.63 -28.02
N VAL A 187 0.09 -12.74 -27.71
CA VAL A 187 -0.31 -13.07 -26.34
C VAL A 187 0.95 -13.52 -25.60
N ALA A 188 1.52 -12.63 -24.79
CA ALA A 188 2.55 -13.00 -23.83
C ALA A 188 1.87 -13.80 -22.70
N THR A 189 2.06 -15.11 -22.73
CA THR A 189 1.70 -16.03 -21.65
C THR A 189 2.75 -16.02 -20.55
N GLN A 190 2.36 -16.52 -19.37
CA GLN A 190 3.11 -17.07 -18.22
C GLN A 190 2.79 -16.27 -16.93
N LEU A 191 2.27 -16.82 -15.82
CA LEU A 191 2.18 -18.20 -15.32
C LEU A 191 0.81 -18.48 -14.66
N ALA A 192 0.16 -19.54 -15.08
CA ALA A 192 -0.65 -20.40 -14.20
C ALA A 192 -0.59 -21.82 -14.76
N ILE A 193 -0.20 -22.77 -13.92
CA ILE A 193 -0.22 -24.20 -14.22
C ILE A 193 -1.68 -24.62 -14.45
N ALA A 194 -2.06 -24.85 -15.71
CA ALA A 194 -3.10 -25.80 -16.11
C ALA A 194 -3.09 -25.89 -17.65
N GLN A 195 -2.57 -26.99 -18.19
CA GLN A 195 -2.77 -27.33 -19.58
C GLN A 195 -4.23 -27.75 -19.78
N SER A 196 -5.04 -26.92 -20.43
CA SER A 196 -6.20 -27.40 -21.20
C SER A 196 -6.24 -26.68 -22.54
N SER A 197 -5.94 -27.45 -23.59
CA SER A 197 -5.98 -27.00 -24.98
C SER A 197 -7.41 -27.11 -25.51
N TYR A 198 -8.02 -25.97 -25.86
CA TYR A 198 -9.23 -25.93 -26.69
C TYR A 198 -8.91 -25.27 -28.04
N PRO A 199 -9.25 -25.88 -29.19
CA PRO A 199 -9.11 -25.24 -30.49
C PRO A 199 -10.30 -24.30 -30.77
N CYS A 200 -10.04 -23.01 -30.95
CA CYS A 200 -11.03 -22.07 -31.50
C CYS A 200 -11.05 -22.18 -33.04
N SER A 201 -12.12 -22.76 -33.60
CA SER A 201 -12.38 -22.76 -35.04
C SER A 201 -12.84 -21.37 -35.49
N GLY A 202 -12.09 -20.72 -36.37
CA GLY A 202 -12.53 -19.50 -37.05
C GLY A 202 -13.52 -19.84 -38.17
N ARG A 203 -14.81 -19.55 -37.97
CA ARG A 203 -15.81 -19.60 -39.05
C ARG A 203 -15.92 -18.22 -39.67
N ASN A 204 -15.25 -18.04 -40.81
CA ASN A 204 -15.33 -16.84 -41.66
C ASN A 204 -16.78 -16.59 -42.09
N GLN A 205 -17.35 -15.46 -41.68
CA GLN A 205 -18.52 -14.86 -42.32
C GLN A 205 -18.08 -14.21 -43.65
N ARG A 206 -17.95 -15.02 -44.70
CA ARG A 206 -18.03 -14.57 -46.10
C ARG A 206 -18.64 -15.70 -46.92
N ASN A 207 -19.96 -15.63 -47.11
CA ASN A 207 -20.68 -16.10 -48.30
C ASN A 207 -22.20 -15.99 -48.04
N GLN A 208 -22.73 -14.77 -48.10
CA GLN A 208 -24.14 -14.54 -48.39
C GLN A 208 -24.23 -13.57 -49.57
N ARG A 209 -24.03 -14.12 -50.78
CA ARG A 209 -24.54 -13.58 -52.05
C ARG A 209 -24.19 -14.57 -53.16
N ALA A 210 -25.02 -15.60 -53.30
CA ALA A 210 -25.29 -16.29 -54.57
C ALA A 210 -26.27 -17.44 -54.31
N LYS A 211 -27.55 -17.20 -54.59
CA LYS A 211 -28.50 -18.10 -55.30
C LYS A 211 -29.92 -17.55 -55.13
N LEU A 212 -30.28 -16.64 -56.05
CA LEU A 212 -31.63 -16.62 -56.59
C LEU A 212 -31.80 -17.87 -57.46
N GLY A 213 -32.94 -18.56 -57.32
CA GLY A 213 -33.63 -19.17 -58.45
C GLY A 213 -33.68 -20.71 -58.52
N SER A 214 -34.94 -21.18 -58.62
CA SER A 214 -35.40 -22.35 -59.39
C SER A 214 -35.23 -23.75 -58.77
N LYS A 215 -36.29 -24.26 -58.13
CA LYS A 215 -37.29 -25.16 -58.74
C LYS A 215 -38.52 -25.27 -57.86
#